data_AF-A0A7Y2D4C7-F1
#
_entry.id   AF-A0A7Y2D4C7-F1
#
_cell.length_a   1.000
_cell.length_b   1.000
_cell.length_c   1.000
_cell.angle_alpha   90.00
_cell.angle_beta   90.00
_cell.angle_gamma   90.00
#
_symmetry.space_group_name_H-M   'P 1'
#
loop_
_entity.id
_entity.type
_entity.pdbx_description
1 polymer ?
#
loop_
_entity_poly.entity_id
_entity_poly.type
_entity_poly.pdbx_seq_one_letter_code
_entity_poly.pdbx_strand_id
1 'polypeptide(L)'
;MIVIETEIAITWTLRLVSVCILIDTFEKLARIREYTGGGLLSWGWLEQFVGFRERRAPIRGFASFFFGARIWIPLICLRGVASAGLLIWTPKGTAAILPLFVIFVVGSLENYRRLPYFPEVPNRFALPIIGALLLQSLVPSQIVTNAVLWFIAIQSCLSYATAGFSKLFNKDWRTGVAIQTASNSVYYFTSANVAKFIDRSPTAARLVTYSILLIECVFPLVLVVGSPFYLFFLVWGV
;
A
#
# COMPACT_ATOMS: atom_id res chain seq x y z
N MET A 1 -9.99 30.83 -5.94
CA MET A 1 -8.67 30.26 -6.32
C MET A 1 -8.42 28.88 -5.71
N ILE A 2 -8.87 28.62 -4.46
CA ILE A 2 -8.66 27.34 -3.72
C ILE A 2 -9.35 26.10 -4.35
N VAL A 3 -10.51 26.26 -5.01
CA VAL A 3 -11.28 25.12 -5.55
C VAL A 3 -10.50 24.35 -6.62
N ILE A 4 -9.74 25.06 -7.47
CA ILE A 4 -8.96 24.46 -8.56
C ILE A 4 -7.84 23.57 -8.00
N GLU A 5 -7.22 23.94 -6.88
CA GLU A 5 -6.16 23.16 -6.25
C GLU A 5 -6.68 21.83 -5.69
N THR A 6 -7.88 21.82 -5.09
CA THR A 6 -8.44 20.61 -4.48
C THR A 6 -8.85 19.54 -5.50
N GLU A 7 -9.43 19.93 -6.63
CA GLU A 7 -9.76 18.97 -7.70
C GLU A 7 -8.51 18.35 -8.32
N ILE A 8 -7.47 19.16 -8.54
CA ILE A 8 -6.18 18.70 -9.05
C ILE A 8 -5.57 17.70 -8.07
N ALA A 9 -5.59 18.00 -6.77
CA ALA A 9 -5.08 17.11 -5.72
C ALA A 9 -5.81 15.76 -5.70
N ILE A 10 -7.15 15.74 -5.76
CA ILE A 10 -7.93 14.50 -5.84
C ILE A 10 -7.57 13.70 -7.10
N THR A 11 -7.48 14.37 -8.24
CA THR A 11 -7.16 13.74 -9.53
C THR A 11 -5.79 13.05 -9.49
N TRP A 12 -4.77 13.74 -8.99
CA TRP A 12 -3.43 13.18 -8.86
C TRP A 12 -3.37 12.06 -7.82
N THR A 13 -4.06 12.22 -6.69
CA THR A 13 -4.16 11.18 -5.67
C THR A 13 -4.77 9.90 -6.25
N LEU A 14 -5.86 10.03 -7.02
CA LEU A 14 -6.51 8.92 -7.69
C LEU A 14 -5.59 8.24 -8.72
N ARG A 15 -4.82 9.00 -9.49
CA ARG A 15 -3.85 8.45 -10.44
C ARG A 15 -2.71 7.72 -9.75
N LEU A 16 -2.11 8.32 -8.73
CA LEU A 16 -1.01 7.73 -7.97
C LEU A 16 -1.44 6.42 -7.31
N VAL A 17 -2.59 6.41 -6.62
CA VAL A 17 -3.08 5.18 -5.99
C VAL A 17 -3.44 4.12 -7.05
N SER A 18 -3.95 4.51 -8.22
CA SER A 18 -4.24 3.58 -9.31
C SER A 18 -2.96 2.94 -9.87
N VAL A 19 -1.86 3.69 -9.97
CA VAL A 19 -0.54 3.14 -10.33
C VAL A 19 -0.07 2.14 -9.28
N CYS A 20 -0.14 2.50 -7.99
CA CYS A 20 0.24 1.60 -6.90
C CYS A 20 -0.55 0.28 -6.93
N ILE A 21 -1.87 0.35 -7.13
CA ILE A 21 -2.73 -0.84 -7.22
C ILE A 21 -2.43 -1.66 -8.47
N LEU A 22 -2.06 -1.03 -9.59
CA LEU A 22 -1.65 -1.75 -10.80
C LEU A 22 -0.34 -2.50 -10.59
N ILE A 23 0.67 -1.85 -10.02
CA ILE A 23 1.96 -2.49 -9.69
C ILE A 23 1.71 -3.70 -8.79
N ASP A 24 0.99 -3.52 -7.70
CA ASP A 24 0.64 -4.59 -6.76
C ASP A 24 -0.21 -5.71 -7.42
N THR A 25 -1.07 -5.37 -8.38
CA THR A 25 -1.81 -6.36 -9.17
C THR A 25 -0.87 -7.16 -10.07
N PHE A 26 0.04 -6.49 -10.78
CA PHE A 26 0.99 -7.16 -11.66
C PHE A 26 1.96 -8.05 -10.89
N GLU A 27 2.45 -7.63 -9.74
CA GLU A 27 3.29 -8.48 -8.87
C GLU A 27 2.57 -9.77 -8.47
N LYS A 28 1.28 -9.68 -8.14
CA LYS A 28 0.45 -10.85 -7.79
C LYS A 28 0.23 -11.77 -8.97
N LEU A 29 -0.04 -11.20 -10.15
CA LEU A 29 -0.24 -11.97 -11.37
C LEU A 29 1.07 -12.61 -11.86
N ALA A 30 2.21 -11.94 -11.69
CA ALA A 30 3.52 -12.52 -11.95
C ALA A 30 3.82 -13.69 -11.01
N ARG A 31 3.33 -13.63 -9.77
CA ARG A 31 3.42 -14.70 -8.76
C ARG A 31 2.16 -15.57 -8.67
N ILE A 32 1.39 -15.69 -9.74
CA ILE A 32 0.10 -16.42 -9.73
C ILE A 32 0.21 -17.87 -9.26
N ARG A 33 1.38 -18.51 -9.49
CA ARG A 33 1.69 -19.87 -9.03
C ARG A 33 1.71 -19.98 -7.50
N GLU A 34 2.00 -18.90 -6.77
CA GLU A 34 1.93 -18.90 -5.31
C GLU A 34 0.48 -19.00 -4.80
N TYR A 35 -0.51 -18.63 -5.62
CA TYR A 35 -1.94 -18.66 -5.28
C TYR A 35 -2.63 -19.97 -5.69
N THR A 36 -1.98 -20.81 -6.50
CA THR A 36 -2.52 -22.08 -7.02
C THR A 36 -1.76 -23.28 -6.43
N GLY A 37 -2.35 -24.48 -6.53
CA GLY A 37 -1.62 -25.76 -6.50
C GLY A 37 -0.66 -26.05 -5.34
N GLY A 38 -0.88 -25.50 -4.14
CA GLY A 38 -0.02 -25.73 -2.98
C GLY A 38 1.08 -24.67 -2.74
N GLY A 39 1.05 -23.56 -3.49
CA GLY A 39 1.91 -22.41 -3.19
C GLY A 39 1.66 -21.81 -1.80
N LEU A 40 2.63 -21.03 -1.30
CA LEU A 40 2.59 -20.41 0.04
C LEU A 40 1.37 -19.50 0.26
N LEU A 41 0.80 -18.92 -0.80
CA LEU A 41 -0.38 -18.07 -0.74
C LEU A 41 -1.65 -18.78 -1.20
N SER A 42 -1.58 -20.09 -1.44
CA SER A 42 -2.74 -20.89 -1.83
C SER A 42 -3.73 -21.00 -0.68
N TRP A 43 -5.03 -21.00 -1.00
CA TRP A 43 -6.05 -21.02 0.04
C TRP A 43 -6.02 -22.31 0.88
N GLY A 44 -5.72 -23.46 0.26
CA GLY A 44 -5.61 -24.74 0.97
C GLY A 44 -4.51 -24.77 2.03
N TRP A 45 -3.51 -23.89 1.91
CA TRP A 45 -2.50 -23.67 2.96
C TRP A 45 -2.97 -22.62 3.98
N LEU A 46 -3.51 -21.50 3.50
CA LEU A 46 -3.99 -20.39 4.37
C LEU A 46 -5.14 -20.79 5.30
N GLU A 47 -6.03 -21.69 4.89
CA GLU A 47 -7.15 -22.12 5.71
C GLU A 47 -6.74 -22.98 6.92
N GLN A 48 -5.49 -23.45 6.95
CA GLN A 48 -4.95 -24.26 8.05
C GLN A 48 -4.55 -23.43 9.27
N PHE A 49 -4.36 -22.12 9.11
CA PHE A 49 -4.04 -21.22 10.22
C PHE A 49 -5.17 -21.17 11.24
N VAL A 50 -4.82 -21.10 12.52
CA VAL A 50 -5.74 -21.10 13.66
C VAL A 50 -6.90 -20.11 13.47
N GLY A 51 -6.59 -18.89 13.01
CA GLY A 51 -7.58 -17.83 12.77
C GLY A 51 -8.65 -18.14 11.70
N PHE A 52 -8.45 -19.14 10.85
CA PHE A 52 -9.46 -19.65 9.91
C PHE A 52 -10.00 -21.03 10.32
N ARG A 53 -9.16 -21.88 10.88
CA ARG A 53 -9.52 -23.23 11.32
C ARG A 53 -10.58 -23.23 12.42
N GLU A 54 -10.50 -22.28 13.36
CA GLU A 54 -11.43 -22.16 14.48
C GLU A 54 -12.74 -21.43 14.13
N ARG A 55 -12.90 -20.95 12.90
CA ARG A 55 -14.14 -20.28 12.48
C ARG A 55 -15.27 -21.28 12.27
N ARG A 56 -16.50 -20.80 12.51
CA ARG A 56 -17.73 -21.59 12.29
C ARG A 56 -17.78 -22.15 10.87
N ALA A 57 -18.24 -23.40 10.75
CA ALA A 57 -18.34 -24.14 9.49
C ALA A 57 -18.92 -23.36 8.28
N PRO A 58 -20.03 -22.60 8.40
CA PRO A 58 -20.58 -21.85 7.26
C PRO A 58 -19.65 -20.72 6.79
N ILE A 59 -18.99 -20.03 7.71
CA ILE A 59 -18.03 -18.95 7.39
C ILE A 59 -16.80 -19.52 6.70
N ARG A 60 -16.33 -20.68 7.17
CA ARG A 60 -15.21 -21.38 6.56
C ARG A 60 -15.55 -21.86 5.15
N GLY A 61 -16.72 -22.46 4.94
CA GLY A 61 -17.17 -22.90 3.61
C GLY A 61 -17.29 -21.74 2.62
N PHE A 62 -17.87 -20.61 3.05
CA PHE A 62 -17.95 -19.39 2.24
C PHE A 62 -16.56 -18.85 1.88
N ALA A 63 -15.65 -18.79 2.85
CA ALA A 63 -14.28 -18.37 2.63
C ALA A 63 -13.53 -19.30 1.66
N SER A 64 -13.69 -20.62 1.78
CA SER A 64 -13.06 -21.58 0.88
C SER A 64 -13.57 -21.50 -0.56
N PHE A 65 -14.84 -21.13 -0.75
CA PHE A 65 -15.37 -20.84 -2.08
C PHE A 65 -14.77 -19.56 -2.68
N PHE A 66 -14.84 -18.43 -1.96
CA PHE A 66 -14.39 -17.13 -2.47
C PHE A 66 -12.87 -16.99 -2.61
N PHE A 67 -12.10 -17.57 -1.68
CA PHE A 67 -10.64 -17.49 -1.70
C PHE A 67 -9.96 -18.63 -2.46
N GLY A 68 -10.72 -19.62 -2.95
CA GLY A 68 -10.22 -20.57 -3.93
C GLY A 68 -9.65 -19.87 -5.16
N ALA A 69 -8.55 -20.40 -5.72
CA ALA A 69 -7.83 -19.76 -6.82
C ALA A 69 -8.72 -19.44 -8.04
N ARG A 70 -9.75 -20.27 -8.28
CA ARG A 70 -10.73 -20.12 -9.36
C ARG A 70 -11.48 -18.79 -9.30
N ILE A 71 -11.82 -18.30 -8.11
CA ILE A 71 -12.53 -17.03 -7.92
C ILE A 71 -11.54 -15.91 -7.63
N TRP A 72 -10.49 -16.21 -6.87
CA TRP A 72 -9.53 -15.21 -6.42
C TRP A 72 -8.74 -14.56 -7.57
N ILE A 73 -8.30 -15.33 -8.56
CA ILE A 73 -7.53 -14.80 -9.69
C ILE A 73 -8.38 -13.83 -10.54
N PRO A 74 -9.61 -14.18 -10.95
CA PRO A 74 -10.50 -13.23 -11.61
C PRO A 74 -10.75 -11.94 -10.82
N LEU A 75 -10.88 -12.02 -9.49
CA LEU A 75 -11.05 -10.83 -8.64
C LEU A 75 -9.81 -9.92 -8.68
N ILE A 76 -8.61 -10.48 -8.67
CA ILE A 76 -7.36 -9.69 -8.84
C ILE A 76 -7.35 -9.03 -10.23
N CYS A 77 -7.68 -9.78 -11.29
CA CYS A 77 -7.74 -9.23 -12.65
C CYS A 77 -8.78 -8.11 -12.75
N LEU A 78 -9.96 -8.29 -12.17
CA LEU A 78 -11.03 -7.29 -12.15
C LEU A 78 -10.58 -6.01 -11.44
N ARG A 79 -9.88 -6.14 -10.30
CA ARG A 79 -9.25 -5.01 -9.60
C ARG A 79 -8.22 -4.30 -10.49
N GLY A 80 -7.40 -5.06 -11.21
CA GLY A 80 -6.45 -4.53 -12.18
C GLY A 80 -7.12 -3.72 -13.29
N VAL A 81 -8.17 -4.26 -13.90
CA VAL A 81 -8.96 -3.58 -14.95
C VAL A 81 -9.62 -2.31 -14.40
N ALA A 82 -10.22 -2.36 -13.22
CA ALA A 82 -10.80 -1.19 -12.56
C ALA A 82 -9.75 -0.09 -12.33
N SER A 83 -8.55 -0.48 -11.86
CA SER A 83 -7.44 0.45 -11.62
C SER A 83 -6.87 1.04 -12.92
N ALA A 84 -6.75 0.24 -13.98
CA ALA A 84 -6.36 0.72 -15.31
C ALA A 84 -7.39 1.71 -15.87
N GLY A 85 -8.68 1.42 -15.71
CA GLY A 85 -9.76 2.32 -16.12
C GLY A 85 -9.71 3.67 -15.38
N LEU A 86 -9.47 3.66 -14.07
CA LEU A 86 -9.26 4.87 -13.28
C LEU A 86 -8.05 5.66 -13.75
N LEU A 87 -6.95 4.99 -14.10
CA LEU A 87 -5.74 5.66 -14.57
C LEU A 87 -5.92 6.31 -15.96
N ILE A 88 -6.51 5.59 -16.92
CA ILE A 88 -6.63 6.03 -18.32
C ILE A 88 -7.71 7.11 -18.47
N TRP A 89 -8.91 6.89 -17.91
CA TRP A 89 -10.04 7.79 -18.11
C TRP A 89 -10.18 8.83 -17.00
N THR A 90 -9.64 8.56 -15.81
CA THR A 90 -9.71 9.43 -14.62
C THR A 90 -11.12 10.01 -14.37
N PRO A 91 -12.16 9.15 -14.24
CA PRO A 91 -13.53 9.61 -14.05
C PRO A 91 -13.67 10.51 -12.82
N LYS A 92 -14.52 11.52 -12.92
CA LYS A 92 -14.87 12.41 -11.80
C LYS A 92 -16.23 12.06 -11.21
N GLY A 93 -16.39 12.31 -9.92
CA GLY A 93 -17.66 12.16 -9.20
C GLY A 93 -18.20 10.73 -9.25
N THR A 94 -19.48 10.57 -9.57
CA THR A 94 -20.18 9.28 -9.47
C THR A 94 -19.64 8.21 -10.41
N ALA A 95 -19.03 8.59 -11.53
CA ALA A 95 -18.41 7.66 -12.48
C ALA A 95 -17.22 6.89 -11.89
N ALA A 96 -16.58 7.42 -10.83
CA ALA A 96 -15.48 6.74 -10.14
C ALA A 96 -15.95 5.72 -9.08
N ILE A 97 -17.24 5.75 -8.69
CA ILE A 97 -17.77 4.92 -7.59
C ILE A 97 -17.56 3.43 -7.87
N LEU A 98 -17.99 2.94 -9.04
CA LEU A 98 -17.93 1.52 -9.36
C LEU A 98 -16.49 0.97 -9.34
N PRO A 99 -15.52 1.55 -10.07
CA PRO A 99 -14.15 1.04 -10.03
C PRO A 99 -13.50 1.19 -8.64
N LEU A 100 -13.73 2.30 -7.92
CA LEU A 100 -13.23 2.46 -6.56
C LEU A 100 -13.83 1.43 -5.59
N PHE A 101 -15.13 1.13 -5.72
CA PHE A 101 -15.82 0.12 -4.93
C PHE A 101 -15.26 -1.28 -5.20
N VAL A 102 -15.05 -1.64 -6.46
CA VAL A 102 -14.41 -2.91 -6.85
C VAL A 102 -13.02 -3.02 -6.22
N ILE A 103 -12.18 -1.98 -6.33
CA ILE A 103 -10.83 -1.98 -5.75
C ILE A 103 -10.89 -2.08 -4.23
N PHE A 104 -11.79 -1.34 -3.58
CA PHE A 104 -11.98 -1.34 -2.13
C PHE A 104 -12.42 -2.71 -1.61
N VAL A 105 -13.40 -3.34 -2.24
CA VAL A 105 -13.92 -4.66 -1.84
C VAL A 105 -12.85 -5.73 -2.04
N VAL A 106 -12.21 -5.80 -3.20
CA VAL A 106 -11.15 -6.79 -3.45
C VAL A 106 -9.96 -6.58 -2.52
N GLY A 107 -9.55 -5.33 -2.27
CA GLY A 107 -8.49 -5.01 -1.31
C GLY A 107 -8.85 -5.37 0.14
N SER A 108 -10.10 -5.18 0.54
CA SER A 108 -10.60 -5.59 1.86
C SER A 108 -10.59 -7.12 2.01
N LEU A 109 -11.05 -7.83 0.99
CA LEU A 109 -11.02 -9.29 0.92
C LEU A 109 -9.58 -9.82 0.97
N GLU A 110 -8.63 -9.12 0.35
CA GLU A 110 -7.22 -9.48 0.40
C GLU A 110 -6.62 -9.33 1.80
N ASN A 111 -6.88 -8.19 2.45
CA ASN A 111 -6.45 -7.96 3.83
C ASN A 111 -7.02 -9.02 4.77
N TYR A 112 -8.30 -9.36 4.59
CA TYR A 112 -8.92 -10.44 5.36
C TYR A 112 -8.25 -11.79 5.09
N ARG A 113 -8.01 -12.15 3.81
CA ARG A 113 -7.34 -13.39 3.41
C ARG A 113 -5.93 -13.52 4.02
N ARG A 114 -5.19 -12.42 4.16
CA ARG A 114 -3.80 -12.39 4.65
C ARG A 114 -3.65 -12.20 6.15
N LEU A 115 -4.75 -11.92 6.87
CA LEU A 115 -4.77 -11.59 8.29
C LEU A 115 -3.93 -12.53 9.17
N PRO A 116 -3.91 -13.86 8.97
CA PRO A 116 -3.16 -14.77 9.84
C PRO A 116 -1.65 -14.87 9.57
N TYR A 117 -1.17 -14.43 8.40
CA TYR A 117 0.19 -14.74 7.94
C TYR A 117 1.09 -13.51 7.86
N PHE A 118 0.56 -12.34 7.50
CA PHE A 118 1.33 -11.10 7.39
C PHE A 118 0.62 -9.94 8.13
N PRO A 119 1.04 -9.63 9.36
CA PRO A 119 0.63 -8.40 10.03
C PRO A 119 1.08 -7.15 9.26
N GLU A 120 2.24 -7.25 8.58
CA GLU A 120 2.90 -6.15 7.86
C GLU A 120 2.80 -6.38 6.33
N VAL A 121 1.62 -6.16 5.75
CA VAL A 121 1.45 -6.18 4.29
C VAL A 121 1.67 -4.76 3.75
N PRO A 122 2.53 -4.55 2.73
CA PRO A 122 2.85 -3.24 2.17
C PRO A 122 1.62 -2.42 1.70
N ASN A 123 0.56 -3.10 1.28
CA ASN A 123 -0.61 -2.47 0.66
C ASN A 123 -1.72 -2.04 1.65
N ARG A 124 -1.48 -2.05 2.97
CA ARG A 124 -2.49 -1.61 3.95
C ARG A 124 -2.79 -0.11 3.85
N PHE A 125 -1.84 0.68 3.35
CA PHE A 125 -1.98 2.14 3.26
C PHE A 125 -2.86 2.60 2.10
N ALA A 126 -2.96 1.82 1.00
CA ALA A 126 -3.79 2.20 -0.13
C ALA A 126 -5.29 2.11 0.18
N LEU A 127 -5.71 1.14 1.01
CA LEU A 127 -7.14 0.88 1.26
C LEU A 127 -7.85 2.06 1.97
N PRO A 128 -7.29 2.70 3.01
CA PRO A 128 -7.84 3.94 3.57
C PRO A 128 -7.95 5.07 2.54
N ILE A 129 -6.95 5.23 1.68
CA ILE A 129 -6.95 6.26 0.61
C ILE A 129 -8.09 5.98 -0.38
N ILE A 130 -8.22 4.74 -0.86
CA ILE A 130 -9.30 4.32 -1.76
C ILE A 130 -10.67 4.53 -1.10
N GLY A 131 -10.81 4.18 0.18
CA GLY A 131 -12.04 4.40 0.94
C GLY A 131 -12.41 5.89 1.02
N ALA A 132 -11.43 6.76 1.29
CA ALA A 132 -11.63 8.20 1.33
C ALA A 132 -12.03 8.77 -0.05
N LEU A 133 -11.40 8.32 -1.13
CA LEU A 133 -11.77 8.69 -2.50
C LEU A 133 -13.16 8.18 -2.89
N LEU A 134 -13.54 6.97 -2.44
CA LEU A 134 -14.88 6.42 -2.65
C LEU A 134 -15.94 7.28 -1.93
N LEU A 135 -15.67 7.70 -0.69
CA LEU A 135 -16.56 8.62 0.04
C LEU A 135 -16.69 9.97 -0.67
N GLN A 136 -15.59 10.53 -1.17
CA GLN A 136 -15.62 11.75 -1.97
C GLN A 136 -16.45 11.59 -3.25
N SER A 137 -16.38 10.43 -3.90
CA SER A 137 -17.15 10.12 -5.10
C SER A 137 -18.64 9.91 -4.82
N LEU A 138 -18.99 9.37 -3.65
CA LEU A 138 -20.38 9.18 -3.19
C LEU A 138 -21.03 10.50 -2.79
N VAL A 139 -20.27 11.41 -2.16
CA VAL A 139 -20.75 12.72 -1.70
C VAL A 139 -19.82 13.82 -2.22
N PRO A 140 -19.97 14.24 -3.49
CA PRO A 140 -19.08 15.19 -4.15
C PRO A 140 -19.35 16.63 -3.69
N SER A 141 -19.00 16.94 -2.44
CA SER A 141 -19.09 18.28 -1.86
C SER A 141 -17.71 18.82 -1.52
N GLN A 142 -17.57 20.16 -1.46
CA GLN A 142 -16.30 20.78 -1.09
C GLN A 142 -15.86 20.41 0.33
N ILE A 143 -16.81 20.30 1.26
CA ILE A 143 -16.53 19.94 2.65
C ILE A 143 -15.95 18.53 2.72
N VAL A 144 -16.58 17.56 2.05
CA VAL A 144 -16.08 16.18 1.99
C VAL A 144 -14.75 16.11 1.26
N THR A 145 -14.58 16.84 0.17
CA THR A 145 -13.31 16.90 -0.58
C THR A 145 -12.16 17.39 0.31
N ASN A 146 -12.37 18.48 1.05
CA ASN A 146 -11.38 19.00 1.99
C ASN A 146 -11.09 18.00 3.12
N ALA A 147 -12.13 17.39 3.70
CA ALA A 147 -11.96 16.41 4.77
C ALA A 147 -11.18 15.17 4.31
N VAL A 148 -11.43 14.68 3.09
CA VAL A 148 -10.72 13.55 2.48
C VAL A 148 -9.26 13.89 2.23
N LEU A 149 -8.96 15.08 1.70
CA LEU A 149 -7.57 15.51 1.49
C LEU A 149 -6.82 15.66 2.82
N TRP A 150 -7.43 16.28 3.83
CA TRP A 150 -6.84 16.39 5.16
C TRP A 150 -6.63 15.02 5.82
N PHE A 151 -7.60 14.12 5.68
CA PHE A 151 -7.48 12.75 6.16
C PHE A 151 -6.27 12.06 5.54
N ILE A 152 -6.13 12.09 4.21
CA ILE A 152 -5.01 11.47 3.50
C ILE A 152 -3.68 12.10 3.93
N ALA A 153 -3.62 13.42 4.01
CA ALA A 153 -2.41 14.16 4.39
C ALA A 153 -1.96 13.81 5.82
N ILE A 154 -2.87 13.88 6.80
CA ILE A 154 -2.57 13.55 8.21
C ILE A 154 -2.24 12.07 8.36
N GLN A 155 -2.98 11.19 7.70
CA GLN A 155 -2.75 9.74 7.77
C GLN A 155 -1.38 9.38 7.19
N SER A 156 -0.96 10.03 6.10
CA SER A 156 0.38 9.86 5.53
C SER A 156 1.46 10.35 6.49
N CYS A 157 1.29 11.56 7.05
CA CYS A 157 2.19 12.11 8.05
C CYS A 157 2.37 11.19 9.25
N LEU A 158 1.27 10.67 9.79
CA LEU A 158 1.29 9.76 10.93
C LEU A 158 1.92 8.42 10.57
N SER A 159 1.66 7.88 9.38
CA SER A 159 2.23 6.60 8.93
C SER A 159 3.74 6.68 8.83
N TYR A 160 4.30 7.72 8.20
CA TYR A 160 5.74 7.89 8.12
C TYR A 160 6.37 8.22 9.45
N ALA A 161 5.79 9.12 10.25
CA ALA A 161 6.34 9.46 11.57
C ALA A 161 6.39 8.24 12.49
N THR A 162 5.30 7.46 12.57
CA THR A 162 5.26 6.26 13.41
C THR A 162 6.21 5.18 12.92
N ALA A 163 6.36 4.99 11.60
CA ALA A 163 7.37 4.10 11.02
C ALA A 163 8.79 4.56 11.39
N GLY A 164 9.09 5.85 11.23
CA GLY A 164 10.38 6.45 11.56
C GLY A 164 10.72 6.29 13.04
N PHE A 165 9.80 6.63 13.95
CA PHE A 165 10.00 6.46 15.39
C PHE A 165 10.17 4.99 15.79
N SER A 166 9.35 4.09 15.25
CA SER A 166 9.49 2.64 15.51
C SER A 166 10.86 2.12 15.11
N LYS A 167 11.35 2.52 13.92
CA LYS A 167 12.69 2.16 13.45
C LYS A 167 13.78 2.84 14.27
N LEU A 168 13.59 4.08 14.71
CA LEU A 168 14.57 4.80 15.52
C LEU A 168 14.86 4.09 16.86
N PHE A 169 13.84 3.50 17.49
CA PHE A 169 14.02 2.75 18.74
C PHE A 169 14.52 1.32 18.54
N ASN A 170 14.45 0.78 17.31
CA ASN A 170 14.93 -0.55 16.99
C ASN A 170 16.47 -0.56 16.82
N LYS A 171 17.15 -1.48 17.51
CA LYS A 171 18.62 -1.61 17.47
C LYS A 171 19.12 -1.96 16.06
N ASP A 172 18.42 -2.83 15.34
CA ASP A 172 18.86 -3.30 14.01
C ASP A 172 18.81 -2.21 12.96
N TRP A 173 17.85 -1.29 13.08
CA TRP A 173 17.81 -0.08 12.26
C TRP A 173 18.95 0.86 12.63
N ARG A 174 19.14 1.18 13.92
CA ARG A 174 20.24 2.08 14.34
C ARG A 174 21.64 1.59 13.96
N THR A 175 21.87 0.28 13.89
CA THR A 175 23.16 -0.29 13.49
C THR A 175 23.32 -0.44 11.97
N GLY A 176 22.25 -0.24 11.19
CA GLY A 176 22.22 -0.43 9.73
C GLY A 176 22.01 -1.88 9.29
N VAL A 177 21.89 -2.81 10.24
CA VAL A 177 21.66 -4.25 9.97
C VAL A 177 20.32 -4.47 9.26
N ALA A 178 19.28 -3.71 9.61
CA ALA A 178 17.97 -3.81 8.96
C ALA A 178 18.05 -3.50 7.45
N ILE A 179 18.83 -2.48 7.05
CA ILE A 179 19.04 -2.12 5.65
C ILE A 179 19.85 -3.19 4.90
N GLN A 180 20.85 -3.79 5.54
CA GLN A 180 21.59 -4.92 4.96
C GLN A 180 20.67 -6.12 4.72
N THR A 181 19.87 -6.49 5.72
CA THR A 181 18.90 -7.58 5.61
C THR A 181 17.84 -7.30 4.54
N ALA A 182 17.32 -6.07 4.48
CA ALA A 182 16.36 -5.66 3.46
C ALA A 182 16.97 -5.69 2.05
N SER A 183 18.20 -5.21 1.88
CA SER A 183 18.87 -5.17 0.58
C SER A 183 19.18 -6.57 0.02
N ASN A 184 19.40 -7.54 0.90
CA ASN A 184 19.60 -8.95 0.53
C ASN A 184 18.31 -9.76 0.46
N SER A 185 17.18 -9.15 0.78
CA SER A 185 15.89 -9.81 0.78
C SER A 185 15.37 -9.98 -0.65
N VAL A 186 14.92 -11.19 -0.97
CA VAL A 186 14.24 -11.49 -2.25
C VAL A 186 12.91 -10.74 -2.39
N TYR A 187 12.39 -10.19 -1.28
CA TYR A 187 11.13 -9.44 -1.26
C TYR A 187 11.30 -7.99 -1.71
N TYR A 188 12.47 -7.38 -1.49
CA TYR A 188 12.75 -6.01 -1.90
C TYR A 188 13.69 -6.08 -3.10
N PHE A 189 13.17 -5.85 -4.32
CA PHE A 189 13.87 -5.98 -5.60
C PHE A 189 15.08 -5.02 -5.74
N THR A 190 16.10 -5.23 -4.92
CA THR A 190 17.31 -4.42 -4.84
C THR A 190 18.32 -4.95 -5.85
N SER A 191 18.99 -4.07 -6.58
CA SER A 191 20.02 -4.51 -7.53
C SER A 191 21.16 -5.20 -6.79
N ALA A 192 21.72 -6.27 -7.37
CA ALA A 192 22.80 -7.02 -6.75
C ALA A 192 24.04 -6.15 -6.47
N ASN A 193 24.25 -5.09 -7.26
CA ASN A 193 25.35 -4.14 -7.04
C ASN A 193 25.11 -3.26 -5.80
N VAL A 194 23.88 -2.81 -5.59
CA VAL A 194 23.51 -2.02 -4.40
C VAL A 194 23.59 -2.89 -3.15
N ALA A 195 23.05 -4.10 -3.18
CA ALA A 195 23.15 -5.04 -2.06
C ALA A 195 24.62 -5.31 -1.67
N LYS A 196 25.47 -5.64 -2.65
CA LYS A 196 26.91 -5.83 -2.43
C LYS A 196 27.61 -4.58 -1.87
N PHE A 197 27.23 -3.38 -2.32
CA PHE A 197 27.80 -2.14 -1.82
C PHE A 197 27.44 -1.90 -0.35
N ILE A 198 26.16 -2.08 -0.01
CA ILE A 198 25.63 -1.93 1.36
C ILE A 198 26.25 -2.97 2.31
N ASP A 199 26.47 -4.20 1.85
CA ASP A 199 27.12 -5.25 2.65
C ASP A 199 28.59 -4.97 2.92
N ARG A 200 29.30 -4.42 1.92
CA ARG A 200 30.74 -4.11 2.05
C ARG A 200 31.02 -2.89 2.91
N SER A 201 30.05 -2.02 3.12
CA SER A 201 30.21 -0.78 3.87
C SER A 201 29.15 -0.62 4.95
N PRO A 202 29.42 -1.08 6.19
CA PRO A 202 28.54 -0.85 7.33
C PRO A 202 28.26 0.64 7.57
N THR A 203 29.22 1.51 7.22
CA THR A 203 29.05 2.96 7.29
C THR A 203 28.02 3.44 6.27
N ALA A 204 28.05 2.95 5.03
CA ALA A 204 27.04 3.29 4.03
C ALA A 204 25.65 2.81 4.45
N ALA A 205 25.53 1.59 4.97
CA ALA A 205 24.28 1.05 5.50
C ALA A 205 23.69 1.92 6.62
N ARG A 206 24.53 2.39 7.55
CA ARG A 206 24.12 3.33 8.60
C ARG A 206 23.71 4.69 8.04
N LEU A 207 24.48 5.26 7.12
CA LEU A 207 24.14 6.56 6.51
C LEU A 207 22.78 6.51 5.81
N VAL A 208 22.52 5.46 5.04
CA VAL A 208 21.21 5.22 4.40
C VAL A 208 20.10 5.05 5.45
N THR A 209 20.39 4.36 6.55
CA THR A 209 19.39 4.19 7.61
C THR A 209 19.06 5.52 8.28
N TYR A 210 20.05 6.29 8.68
CA TYR A 210 19.83 7.58 9.35
C TYR A 210 19.19 8.61 8.44
N SER A 211 19.47 8.59 7.13
CA SER A 211 18.77 9.45 6.18
C SER A 211 17.29 9.07 6.04
N ILE A 212 16.96 7.78 5.95
CA ILE A 212 15.55 7.31 5.96
C ILE A 212 14.86 7.72 7.26
N LEU A 213 15.48 7.45 8.41
CA LEU A 213 14.93 7.79 9.73
C LEU A 213 14.65 9.29 9.86
N LEU A 214 15.60 10.12 9.43
CA LEU A 214 15.44 11.57 9.49
C LEU A 214 14.23 12.00 8.67
N ILE A 215 14.12 11.55 7.42
CA ILE A 215 13.04 11.95 6.53
C ILE A 215 11.68 11.45 7.04
N GLU A 216 11.59 10.19 7.47
CA GLU A 216 10.34 9.63 8.01
C GLU A 216 9.88 10.37 9.27
N CYS A 217 10.80 10.73 10.17
CA CYS A 217 10.47 11.45 11.41
C CYS A 217 10.08 12.91 11.15
N VAL A 218 10.71 13.58 10.17
CA VAL A 218 10.42 14.99 9.85
C VAL A 218 9.32 15.16 8.82
N PHE A 219 8.83 14.09 8.20
CA PHE A 219 7.79 14.16 7.17
C PHE A 219 6.52 14.94 7.58
N PRO A 220 6.02 14.90 8.83
CA PRO A 220 4.88 15.74 9.23
C PRO A 220 5.08 17.24 9.00
N LEU A 221 6.34 17.72 8.96
CA LEU A 221 6.65 19.10 8.63
C LEU A 221 6.22 19.48 7.21
N VAL A 222 5.98 18.50 6.31
CA VAL A 222 5.44 18.72 4.96
C VAL A 222 4.13 19.51 4.96
N LEU A 223 3.35 19.48 6.04
CA LEU A 223 2.10 20.25 6.14
C LEU A 223 2.32 21.73 6.45
N VAL A 224 3.52 22.12 6.87
CA VAL A 224 3.84 23.45 7.39
C VAL A 224 4.93 24.13 6.56
N VAL A 225 5.88 23.35 6.04
CA VAL A 225 6.89 23.84 5.10
C VAL A 225 6.21 24.16 3.77
N GLY A 226 6.55 25.29 3.15
CA GLY A 226 6.04 25.65 1.83
C GLY A 226 6.82 25.00 0.68
N SER A 227 6.42 25.31 -0.55
CA SER A 227 7.27 25.10 -1.73
C SER A 227 8.58 25.89 -1.56
N PRO A 228 9.79 25.32 -1.81
CA PRO A 228 10.09 24.13 -2.62
C PRO A 228 10.29 22.81 -1.84
N PHE A 229 10.12 22.81 -0.52
CA PHE A 229 10.49 21.67 0.33
C PHE A 229 9.69 20.39 0.05
N TYR A 230 8.51 20.49 -0.59
CA TYR A 230 7.74 19.33 -1.07
C TYR A 230 8.53 18.44 -2.04
N LEU A 231 9.35 19.05 -2.90
CA LEU A 231 10.14 18.31 -3.88
C LEU A 231 11.23 17.48 -3.20
N PHE A 232 11.76 17.95 -2.07
CA PHE A 232 12.76 17.23 -1.31
C PHE A 232 12.20 15.91 -0.76
N PHE A 233 11.00 15.93 -0.17
CA PHE A 233 10.32 14.73 0.30
C PHE A 233 9.98 13.78 -0.88
N LEU A 234 9.46 14.34 -1.98
CA LEU A 234 9.11 13.56 -3.17
C LEU A 234 10.32 12.84 -3.78
N VAL A 235 11.47 13.52 -3.92
CA VAL A 235 12.70 12.94 -4.49
C VAL A 235 13.27 11.86 -3.57
N TRP A 236 13.12 12.01 -2.25
CA TRP A 236 13.53 10.98 -1.30
C TRP A 236 12.59 9.76 -1.29
N GLY A 237 11.37 9.92 -1.81
CA GLY A 237 10.37 8.86 -1.92
C GLY A 237 9.41 8.78 -0.74
N VAL A 238 9.10 9.93 -0.12
CA VAL A 238 8.17 10.05 1.03
C VAL A 238 7.02 10.98 0.69
#